data_AF-A0A379VT00-F1
#
_entry.id   AF-A0A379VT00-F1
#
_cell.length_a   1.000
_cell.length_b   1.000
_cell.length_c   1.000
_cell.angle_alpha   90.00
_cell.angle_beta   90.00
_cell.angle_gamma   90.00
#
_symmetry.space_group_name_H-M   'P 1'
#
loop_
_entity.id
_entity.type
_entity.pdbx_description
1 polymer ?
#
loop_
_entity_poly.entity_id
_entity_poly.type
_entity_poly.pdbx_seq_one_letter_code
_entity_poly.pdbx_strand_id
1 'polypeptide(L)' 'MDYGFTVLNLYKLYLIVDKENEKAIHIYRKLGFRVEGELIHEFFINGEYRNTIRMCIFQQQYLDEHKTSGSTLLKPTAQ' A
#
# COMPACT_ATOMS: atom_id res chain seq x y z
N MET A 1 1.91 4.19 5.56
CA MET A 1 0.55 4.08 4.97
C MET A 1 -0.37 5.11 5.60
N ASP A 2 -0.45 5.16 6.94
CA ASP A 2 -1.28 6.11 7.70
C ASP A 2 -1.26 7.54 7.14
N TYR A 3 -0.11 8.22 7.17
CA TYR A 3 0.04 9.57 6.65
C TYR A 3 -0.50 9.76 5.22
N GLY A 4 -0.27 8.78 4.33
CA GLY A 4 -0.76 8.82 2.95
C GLY A 4 -2.29 8.78 2.86
N PHE A 5 -2.94 8.00 3.73
CA PHE A 5 -4.38 7.82 3.71
C PHE A 5 -5.15 8.82 4.60
N THR A 6 -4.57 9.26 5.72
CA THR A 6 -5.26 10.09 6.72
C THR A 6 -4.90 11.58 6.62
N VAL A 7 -3.69 11.93 6.20
CA VAL A 7 -3.25 13.33 6.08
C VAL A 7 -3.29 13.81 4.63
N LEU A 8 -2.68 13.05 3.71
CA LEU A 8 -2.66 13.41 2.30
C LEU A 8 -3.95 13.05 1.55
N ASN A 9 -4.84 12.28 2.19
CA ASN A 9 -6.10 11.81 1.61
C ASN A 9 -5.92 11.13 0.23
N LEU A 10 -4.86 10.34 0.06
CA LEU A 10 -4.63 9.59 -1.16
C LEU A 10 -5.66 8.46 -1.27
N TYR A 11 -6.26 8.29 -2.45
CA TYR A 11 -7.20 7.20 -2.68
C TYR A 11 -6.53 5.82 -2.76
N LYS A 12 -5.30 5.78 -3.29
CA LYS A 12 -4.56 4.54 -3.58
C LYS A 12 -3.07 4.74 -3.32
N LEU A 13 -2.44 3.76 -2.69
CA LEU A 13 -1.00 3.62 -2.62
C LEU A 13 -0.58 2.42 -3.47
N TYR A 14 0.53 2.55 -4.19
CA TYR A 14 1.11 1.45 -4.94
C TYR A 14 2.63 1.44 -4.80
N LEU A 15 3.21 0.28 -5.08
CA LEU A 15 4.64 0.05 -5.14
C LEU A 15 4.95 -0.91 -6.27
N ILE A 16 6.22 -0.94 -6.68
CA ILE A 16 6.76 -1.90 -7.63
C ILE A 16 7.85 -2.68 -6.89
N VAL A 17 7.82 -4.00 -7.02
CA VAL A 17 8.79 -4.91 -6.40
C VAL A 17 9.30 -5.90 -7.43
N ASP A 18 10.57 -6.27 -7.34
CA ASP A 18 11.13 -7.33 -8.18
C ASP A 18 10.37 -8.65 -8.00
N LYS A 19 10.05 -9.33 -9.10
CA LYS A 19 9.31 -10.60 -9.08
C LYS A 19 10.04 -11.67 -8.26
N GLU A 20 11.36 -11.68 -8.26
CA GLU A 20 12.17 -12.66 -7.52
C GLU A 20 12.26 -12.34 -6.02
N ASN A 21 11.85 -11.14 -5.59
CA ASN A 21 11.87 -10.75 -4.18
C ASN A 21 10.60 -11.22 -3.46
N GLU A 22 10.45 -12.54 -3.36
CA GLU A 22 9.29 -13.19 -2.72
C GLU A 22 9.11 -12.75 -1.26
N LYS A 23 10.21 -12.45 -0.55
CA LYS A 23 10.18 -11.97 0.83
C LYS A 23 9.46 -10.63 0.94
N ALA A 24 9.80 -9.67 0.09
CA ALA A 24 9.15 -8.36 0.06
C ALA A 24 7.68 -8.50 -0.35
N ILE A 25 7.38 -9.28 -1.40
CA ILE A 25 6.01 -9.57 -1.84
C ILE A 25 5.17 -10.14 -0.69
N HIS A 26 5.71 -11.10 0.07
CA HIS A 26 5.04 -11.69 1.22
C HIS A 26 4.74 -10.66 2.32
N ILE A 27 5.69 -9.80 2.65
CA ILE A 27 5.50 -8.71 3.63
C ILE A 27 4.38 -7.77 3.15
N TYR A 28 4.41 -7.34 1.88
CA TYR A 28 3.40 -6.44 1.33
C TYR A 28 2.00 -7.08 1.33
N ARG A 29 1.88 -8.37 1.00
CA ARG A 29 0.61 -9.11 1.12
C ARG A 29 0.09 -9.12 2.56
N LYS A 30 0.96 -9.36 3.55
CA LYS A 30 0.57 -9.31 4.97
C LYS A 30 0.11 -7.91 5.41
N LEU A 31 0.64 -6.86 4.80
CA LEU A 31 0.23 -5.47 5.04
C LEU A 31 -1.01 -5.05 4.24
N GLY A 32 -1.68 -5.97 3.55
CA GLY A 32 -2.93 -5.71 2.82
C GLY A 32 -2.75 -5.29 1.37
N PHE A 33 -1.53 -5.19 0.85
CA PHE A 33 -1.31 -4.92 -0.57
C PHE A 33 -1.69 -6.12 -1.44
N ARG A 34 -2.31 -5.83 -2.59
CA ARG A 34 -2.76 -6.80 -3.58
C ARG A 34 -1.97 -6.61 -4.87
N VAL A 35 -1.70 -7.71 -5.58
CA VAL A 35 -1.08 -7.65 -6.90
C VAL A 35 -2.05 -7.00 -7.88
N GLU A 36 -1.58 -5.96 -8.55
CA GLU A 36 -2.31 -5.26 -9.61
C GLU A 36 -1.90 -5.78 -10.99
N GLY A 37 -0.63 -6.17 -11.16
CA GLY A 37 -0.13 -6.77 -12.39
C GLY A 37 1.35 -7.13 -12.32
N GLU A 38 1.79 -7.93 -13.28
CA GLU A 38 3.20 -8.19 -13.56
C GLU A 38 3.63 -7.33 -14.76
N LEU A 39 4.70 -6.59 -14.58
CA LEU A 39 5.34 -5.77 -15.60
C LEU A 39 6.52 -6.57 -16.17
N ILE A 40 6.44 -6.90 -17.46
CA ILE A 40 7.40 -7.77 -18.14
C ILE A 40 8.59 -6.96 -18.63
N HIS A 41 9.80 -7.39 -18.27
CA HIS A 41 11.05 -6.71 -18.65
C HIS A 41 11.08 -5.21 -18.32
N GLU A 42 10.45 -4.83 -17.21
CA GLU A 42 10.27 -3.42 -16.81
C GLU A 42 11.59 -2.72 -16.51
N PHE A 43 12.53 -3.42 -15.87
CA PHE A 43 13.83 -2.86 -15.50
C PHE A 43 14.99 -3.67 -16.04
N PHE A 44 16.04 -2.98 -16.46
CA PHE A 44 17.32 -3.57 -16.82
C PHE A 44 18.31 -3.38 -15.65
N ILE A 45 18.66 -4.48 -14.98
CA ILE A 45 19.50 -4.48 -13.77
C ILE A 45 20.51 -5.60 -13.89
N ASN A 46 21.79 -5.31 -13.61
CA ASN A 46 22.89 -6.29 -13.66
C ASN A 46 23.03 -7.02 -15.01
N GLY A 47 22.72 -6.35 -16.12
CA GLY A 47 22.87 -6.91 -17.47
C GLY A 47 21.67 -7.72 -17.97
N GLU A 48 20.60 -7.82 -17.19
CA GLU A 48 19.41 -8.60 -17.55
C GLU A 48 18.12 -7.79 -17.34
N TYR A 49 17.13 -8.07 -18.19
CA TYR A 49 15.78 -7.53 -18.00
C TYR A 49 15.02 -8.35 -16.96
N ARG A 50 14.50 -7.66 -15.95
CA ARG A 50 13.79 -8.27 -14.82
C ARG A 50 12.32 -7.88 -14.84
N ASN A 51 11.48 -8.86 -14.56
CA ASN A 51 10.06 -8.62 -14.36
C ASN A 51 9.82 -8.05 -12.97
N THR A 52 8.81 -7.19 -12.86
CA THR A 52 8.40 -6.64 -11.57
C THR A 52 6.91 -6.82 -11.34
N ILE A 53 6.51 -6.73 -10.09
CA ILE A 53 5.14 -6.86 -9.65
C ILE A 53 4.70 -5.50 -9.14
N ARG A 54 3.65 -4.96 -9.74
CA ARG A 54 2.95 -3.79 -9.19
C ARG A 54 1.96 -4.27 -8.16
N MET A 55 2.04 -3.72 -6.95
CA MET A 55 1.11 -4.01 -5.87
C MET A 55 0.45 -2.71 -5.38
N CYS A 56 -0.80 -2.78 -4.92
CA CYS A 56 -1.52 -1.63 -4.42
C CYS A 56 -2.41 -1.94 -3.21
N ILE A 57 -2.77 -0.90 -2.48
CA ILE A 57 -3.77 -0.91 -1.41
C ILE A 57 -4.62 0.37 -1.54
N PHE A 58 -5.93 0.24 -1.34
CA PHE A 58 -6.87 1.35 -1.40
C PHE A 58 -7.20 1.89 -0.02
N GLN A 59 -7.53 3.18 0.05
CA GLN A 59 -7.81 3.89 1.30
C GLN A 59 -8.92 3.20 2.11
N GLN A 60 -10.03 2.81 1.48
CA GLN A 60 -11.14 2.15 2.16
C GLN A 60 -10.71 0.84 2.83
N GLN A 61 -9.91 0.02 2.14
CA GLN A 61 -9.39 -1.24 2.67
C GLN A 61 -8.51 -1.00 3.90
N TYR A 62 -7.61 -0.02 3.82
CA TYR A 62 -6.75 0.34 4.93
C TYR A 62 -7.56 0.88 6.13
N LEU A 63 -8.50 1.79 5.89
CA LEU A 63 -9.31 2.39 6.94
C LEU A 63 -10.25 1.37 7.60
N ASP A 64 -10.83 0.42 6.84
CA ASP A 64 -11.70 -0.63 7.38
C ASP A 64 -10.95 -1.56 8.33
N GLU A 65 -9.71 -1.93 8.00
CA GLU A 65 -8.83 -2.75 8.85
C GLU A 65 -8.33 -1.99 10.09
N HIS A 66 -8.25 -0.65 10.01
CA HIS A 66 -7.73 0.22 11.06
C HIS A 66 -8.82 1.07 11.73
N LYS A 67 -10.10 0.66 11.66
CA LYS A 67 -11.16 1.30 12.45
C LYS A 67 -10.88 1.11 13.93
N THR A 68 -10.30 2.12 14.55
CA THR A 68 -10.17 2.23 15.98
C THR A 68 -11.57 2.27 16.60
N SER A 69 -11.91 1.28 17.42
CA SER A 69 -12.98 1.39 18.42
C SER A 69 -12.62 2.52 19.39
N GLY A 70 -12.95 3.77 19.05
CA GLY A 70 -12.51 4.90 19.86
C GLY A 70 -12.72 6.28 19.23
N SER A 71 -13.93 6.58 18.75
CA SER A 71 -14.36 7.99 18.71
C SER A 71 -14.79 8.39 20.12
N THR A 72 -13.81 8.70 20.97
CA THR A 72 -14.09 9.52 22.15
C THR A 72 -14.47 10.89 21.64
N LEU A 73 -15.75 11.22 21.80
CA LEU A 73 -16.38 12.51 21.54
C LEU A 73 -15.46 13.66 21.98
N LEU A 74 -14.75 14.27 21.03
CA LEU A 74 -14.26 15.62 21.21
C LEU A 74 -15.49 16.52 21.17
N LYS A 75 -15.99 16.91 22.35
CA LYS A 75 -17.01 17.95 22.48
C LYS A 75 -16.43 19.25 21.90
N PRO A 76 -17.06 19.90 20.91
CA PRO A 76 -16.63 21.21 20.46
C PRO A 76 -16.76 22.18 21.64
N THR A 77 -15.62 22.64 22.14
CA THR A 77 -15.57 23.81 23.04
C THR A 77 -15.36 25.01 22.14
N ALA A 78 -16.45 25.51 21.55
CA ALA A 78 -16.50 26.81 20.93
C ALA A 78 -17.81 27.47 21.39
N GLN A 79 -17.62 28.61 22.05
CA GLN A 79 -18.62 29.44 22.72
C GLN A 79 -19.26 30.42 21.74
#